data_AF-A0A6V8DAH4-F1
#
_entry.id   AF-A0A6V8DAH4-F1
#
_cell.length_a   1.000
_cell.length_b   1.000
_cell.length_c   1.000
_cell.angle_alpha   90.00
_cell.angle_beta   90.00
_cell.angle_gamma   90.00
#
_symmetry.space_group_name_H-M   'P 1'
#
loop_
_entity.id
_entity.type
_entity.pdbx_description
1 polymer ?
#
loop_
_entity_poly.entity_id
_entity_poly.type
_entity_poly.pdbx_seq_one_letter_code
_entity_poly.pdbx_strand_id
1 'polypeptide(L)'
;MSEASKPEPHTHKRGRPMPHDHIRLAQAPNGEIGPRCSMCNKRMTFGSAMVLNNNYVCWPCYVEATGADTSTVVGETVERFYAR
;
A
#
# COMPACT_ATOMS: atom_id res chain seq x y z
N MET A 1 10.16 -9.73 43.50
CA MET A 1 10.31 -9.80 42.03
C MET A 1 8.92 -10.06 41.48
N SER A 2 8.32 -9.08 40.83
CA SER A 2 6.92 -9.16 40.39
C SER A 2 6.87 -9.89 39.06
N GLU A 3 6.36 -11.12 39.09
CA GLU A 3 6.18 -11.97 37.91
C GLU A 3 5.21 -11.27 36.94
N ALA A 4 5.71 -10.85 35.77
CA ALA A 4 4.88 -10.29 34.73
C ALA A 4 3.92 -11.38 34.21
N SER A 5 2.63 -11.21 34.46
CA SER A 5 1.58 -12.11 33.96
C SER A 5 1.62 -12.15 32.43
N LYS A 6 2.11 -13.25 31.88
CA LYS A 6 2.18 -13.52 30.44
C LYS A 6 0.75 -13.46 29.86
N PRO A 7 0.49 -12.67 28.80
CA PRO A 7 -0.86 -12.59 28.23
C PRO A 7 -1.27 -13.95 27.65
N GLU A 8 -2.51 -14.35 27.90
CA GLU A 8 -3.06 -15.61 27.42
C GLU A 8 -3.06 -15.66 25.87
N PRO A 9 -2.78 -16.84 25.28
CA PRO A 9 -2.81 -17.01 23.83
C PRO A 9 -4.23 -16.78 23.30
N HIS A 10 -4.38 -15.79 22.42
CA HIS A 10 -5.62 -15.51 21.71
C HIS A 10 -6.03 -16.75 20.90
N THR A 11 -7.15 -17.38 21.28
CA THR A 11 -7.67 -18.55 20.56
C THR A 11 -8.20 -18.11 19.20
N HIS A 12 -7.41 -18.29 18.15
CA HIS A 12 -7.88 -18.10 16.78
C HIS A 12 -9.03 -19.09 16.51
N LYS A 13 -10.25 -18.60 16.33
CA LYS A 13 -11.37 -19.46 15.90
C LYS A 13 -11.02 -19.99 14.51
N ARG A 14 -10.63 -21.27 14.43
CA ARG A 14 -10.36 -21.96 13.16
C ARG A 14 -11.64 -21.93 12.34
N GLY A 15 -11.70 -21.13 11.29
CA GLY A 15 -12.83 -21.13 10.35
C GLY A 15 -13.36 -19.78 9.90
N ARG A 16 -12.87 -18.63 10.40
CA ARG A 16 -13.14 -17.34 9.75
C ARG A 16 -11.92 -16.94 8.92
N PRO A 17 -12.09 -16.52 7.66
CA PRO A 17 -11.00 -15.91 6.91
C PRO A 17 -10.50 -14.69 7.68
N MET A 18 -9.19 -14.47 7.72
CA MET A 18 -8.66 -13.29 8.38
C MET A 18 -9.21 -12.07 7.64
N PRO A 19 -9.60 -11.00 8.36
CA PRO A 19 -10.30 -9.84 7.78
C PRO A 19 -9.60 -9.21 6.56
N HIS A 20 -8.29 -9.45 6.40
CA HIS A 20 -7.45 -8.87 5.36
C HIS A 20 -6.60 -9.90 4.58
N ASP A 21 -7.06 -11.14 4.43
CA ASP A 21 -6.33 -12.20 3.67
C ASP A 21 -6.06 -11.83 2.19
N HIS A 22 -6.80 -10.88 1.64
CA HIS A 22 -6.61 -10.39 0.27
C HIS A 22 -5.38 -9.46 0.12
N ILE A 23 -4.80 -8.98 1.23
CA ILE A 23 -3.69 -8.02 1.22
C ILE A 23 -2.37 -8.77 1.43
N ARG A 24 -1.56 -8.83 0.36
CA ARG A 24 -0.21 -9.42 0.44
C ARG A 24 0.80 -8.37 0.86
N LEU A 25 1.37 -8.53 2.06
CA LEU A 25 2.45 -7.68 2.55
C LEU A 25 3.82 -8.16 2.07
N ALA A 26 4.74 -7.22 1.90
CA ALA A 26 6.16 -7.46 1.66
C ALA A 26 6.99 -6.55 2.57
N GLN A 27 8.11 -7.09 3.04
CA GLN A 27 9.10 -6.33 3.79
C GLN A 27 10.27 -5.98 2.88
N ALA A 28 10.69 -4.71 2.91
CA ALA A 28 11.90 -4.25 2.26
C ALA A 28 13.14 -4.59 3.12
N PRO A 29 14.36 -4.63 2.54
CA PRO A 29 15.58 -4.97 3.28
C PRO A 29 15.91 -4.03 4.44
N ASN A 30 15.45 -2.78 4.36
CA ASN A 30 15.56 -1.76 5.41
C ASN A 30 14.53 -1.92 6.54
N GLY A 31 13.66 -2.95 6.47
CA GLY A 31 12.63 -3.22 7.45
C GLY A 31 11.28 -2.54 7.19
N GLU A 32 11.18 -1.68 6.16
CA GLU A 32 9.91 -1.03 5.80
C GLU A 32 8.88 -2.07 5.33
N ILE A 33 7.66 -1.95 5.84
CA ILE A 33 6.53 -2.80 5.45
C ILE A 33 5.73 -2.08 4.38
N GLY A 34 5.40 -2.78 3.31
CA GLY A 34 4.53 -2.26 2.27
C GLY A 34 3.76 -3.36 1.54
N PRO A 35 2.74 -2.99 0.75
CA PRO A 35 1.92 -3.96 0.04
C PRO A 35 2.60 -4.44 -1.24
N ARG A 36 2.14 -5.59 -1.72
CA ARG A 36 2.39 -6.03 -3.09
C ARG A 36 1.20 -5.64 -3.96
N CYS A 37 1.47 -5.18 -5.18
CA CYS A 37 0.42 -4.95 -6.17
C CYS A 37 -0.37 -6.24 -6.42
N SER A 38 -1.70 -6.20 -6.31
CA SER A 38 -2.56 -7.37 -6.52
C SER A 38 -2.53 -7.90 -7.96
N MET A 39 -2.21 -7.04 -8.94
CA MET A 39 -2.14 -7.38 -10.37
C MET A 39 -0.77 -7.92 -10.78
N CYS A 40 0.31 -7.22 -10.44
CA CYS A 40 1.66 -7.54 -10.94
C CYS A 40 2.66 -8.04 -9.87
N ASN A 41 2.24 -8.19 -8.61
CA ASN A 41 3.06 -8.63 -7.46
C ASN A 41 4.31 -7.78 -7.16
N LYS A 42 4.45 -6.60 -7.79
CA LYS A 42 5.52 -5.63 -7.50
C LYS A 42 5.43 -5.19 -6.03
N ARG A 43 6.58 -5.16 -5.36
CA ARG A 43 6.71 -4.60 -4.00
C ARG A 43 6.62 -3.09 -4.05
N MET A 44 5.88 -2.50 -3.13
CA MET A 44 5.66 -1.06 -3.05
C MET A 44 5.62 -0.64 -1.59
N THR A 45 5.76 0.66 -1.34
CA THR A 45 5.47 1.25 -0.03
C THR A 45 3.97 1.60 0.07
N PHE A 46 3.41 1.69 1.27
CA PHE A 46 2.01 2.11 1.42
C PHE A 46 1.72 3.48 0.81
N GLY A 47 2.69 4.42 0.84
CA GLY A 47 2.53 5.74 0.23
C GLY A 47 2.52 5.76 -1.31
N SER A 48 3.04 4.72 -1.96
CA SER A 48 3.03 4.60 -3.43
C SER A 48 1.91 3.70 -3.97
N ALA A 49 1.15 3.07 -3.08
CA ALA A 49 0.08 2.14 -3.43
C ALA A 49 -1.27 2.85 -3.54
N MET A 50 -1.98 2.63 -4.65
CA MET A 50 -3.37 3.07 -4.80
C MET A 50 -4.32 1.98 -4.33
N VAL A 51 -5.50 2.36 -3.83
CA VAL A 51 -6.53 1.42 -3.36
C VAL A 51 -7.57 1.20 -4.45
N LEU A 52 -7.82 -0.06 -4.81
CA LEU A 52 -8.84 -0.46 -5.78
C LEU A 52 -9.62 -1.67 -5.25
N ASN A 53 -10.91 -1.50 -4.97
CA ASN A 53 -11.82 -2.57 -4.50
C ASN A 53 -11.20 -3.44 -3.39
N ASN A 54 -10.71 -2.79 -2.34
CA ASN A 54 -10.01 -3.37 -1.17
C ASN A 54 -8.58 -3.89 -1.42
N ASN A 55 -8.05 -3.81 -2.63
CA ASN A 55 -6.68 -4.22 -2.94
C ASN A 55 -5.75 -3.02 -3.10
N TYR A 56 -4.45 -3.25 -2.88
CA TYR A 56 -3.40 -2.30 -3.23
C TYR A 56 -2.85 -2.60 -4.63
N VAL A 57 -2.75 -1.57 -5.46
CA VAL A 57 -2.25 -1.64 -6.84
C VAL A 57 -1.22 -0.56 -7.12
N CYS A 58 -0.29 -0.83 -8.05
CA CYS A 58 0.63 0.19 -8.53
C CYS A 58 -0.09 1.19 -9.44
N TRP A 59 0.46 2.40 -9.57
CA TRP A 59 -0.11 3.43 -10.45
C TRP A 59 -0.41 2.95 -11.88
N PRO A 60 0.49 2.25 -12.60
CA PRO A 60 0.19 1.74 -13.93
C PRO A 60 -1.05 0.83 -13.99
N CYS A 61 -1.16 -0.13 -13.07
CA CYS A 61 -2.32 -1.02 -13.00
C CYS A 61 -3.59 -0.31 -12.52
N TYR A 62 -3.45 0.75 -11.72
CA TYR A 62 -4.58 1.58 -11.32
C TYR A 62 -5.16 2.33 -12.51
N VAL A 63 -4.31 2.97 -13.33
CA VAL A 63 -4.71 3.66 -14.57
C VAL A 63 -5.36 2.68 -15.55
N GLU A 64 -4.74 1.52 -15.78
CA GLU A 64 -5.28 0.48 -16.66
C GLU A 64 -6.66 -0.02 -16.20
N ALA A 65 -6.87 -0.18 -14.89
CA ALA A 65 -8.14 -0.68 -14.35
C ALA A 65 -9.24 0.37 -14.25
N THR A 66 -8.90 1.66 -14.09
CA THR A 66 -9.88 2.74 -13.83
C THR A 66 -10.06 3.70 -14.99
N GLY A 67 -9.11 3.73 -15.94
CA GLY A 67 -9.03 4.78 -16.95
C GLY A 67 -8.70 6.15 -16.38
N ALA A 68 -8.22 6.23 -15.13
CA ALA A 68 -7.87 7.50 -14.50
C ALA A 68 -6.70 8.17 -15.23
N ASP A 69 -6.83 9.47 -15.46
CA ASP A 69 -5.76 10.32 -15.99
C ASP A 69 -5.42 11.42 -14.98
N THR A 70 -4.23 12.00 -15.11
CA THR A 70 -3.80 13.09 -14.22
C THR A 70 -4.59 14.36 -14.53
N SER A 71 -5.20 14.98 -13.51
CA SER A 71 -5.87 16.28 -13.68
C SER A 71 -4.89 17.45 -13.88
N THR A 72 -3.61 17.25 -13.56
CA THR A 72 -2.57 18.26 -13.75
C THR A 72 -2.09 18.26 -15.19
N VAL A 73 -2.44 19.31 -15.92
CA VAL A 73 -1.79 19.64 -17.19
C VAL A 73 -0.40 20.19 -16.86
N VAL A 74 0.65 19.70 -17.54
CA VAL A 74 1.98 20.31 -17.46
C VAL A 74 1.88 21.66 -18.15
N GLY A 75 1.56 22.71 -17.38
CA GLY A 75 1.65 24.07 -17.85
C GLY A 75 3.12 24.39 -18.09
N GLU A 76 3.48 24.68 -19.34
CA GLU A 76 4.79 25.24 -19.66
C GLU A 76 4.90 26.61 -18.98
N THR A 77 5.39 26.64 -17.75
CA THR A 77 5.75 27.91 -17.11
C THR A 77 6.98 28.43 -17.87
N VAL A 78 6.75 29.39 -18.77
CA VAL A 78 7.78 30.07 -19.57
C VAL A 78 8.86 30.69 -18.66
N GLU A 79 8.52 30.99 -17.40
CA GLU A 79 9.42 31.61 -16.44
C GLU A 79 9.43 30.83 -15.10
N ARG A 80 10.64 30.52 -14.60
CA ARG A 80 10.82 29.85 -13.30
C ARG A 80 10.49 30.85 -12.20
N PHE A 81 9.55 30.52 -11.32
CA PHE A 81 9.02 31.42 -10.27
C PHE A 81 10.07 32.04 -9.33
N TYR A 82 11.29 31.50 -9.28
CA TYR A 82 12.39 31.93 -8.43
C TYR A 82 13.51 32.67 -9.20
N ALA A 83 13.34 32.94 -10.49
CA ALA A 83 14.33 33.64 -11.30
C ALA A 83 14.25 35.19 -11.19
N ARG A 84 13.69 35.72 -10.09
CA ARG A 84 13.52 37.16 -9.86
C ARG A 84 14.49 37.71 -8.83
#